data_AF-A0A7W9Y3B3-F1
#
_entry.id   AF-A0A7W9Y3B3-F1
#
_cell.length_a   1.000
_cell.length_b   1.000
_cell.length_c   1.000
_cell.angle_alpha   90.00
_cell.angle_beta   90.00
_cell.angle_gamma   90.00
#
_symmetry.space_group_name_H-M   'P 1'
#
loop_
_entity.id
_entity.type
_entity.pdbx_description
1 polymer ?
#
loop_
_entity_poly.entity_id
_entity_poly.type
_entity_poly.pdbx_seq_one_letter_code
_entity_poly.pdbx_strand_id
1 'polypeptide(L)'
;MNSAIRFILNGEDVTLGDFSPTDTLLDHLRLTRRLTGTKEGCAEGDCGACTVLVGRLTETGLRYEGVNACIRLVGSMHGTHVVTIEHLAASDGTLHPVQQAMVDCHGSQCGFCTPGFVMSLYGLWLSNENPSRAEIESALQGNLCRCTGYEPIVKAAEQVAKARPSSLFDPLERDRTEIMAKLWSIRSAMETIVIEKDGARSIIPASLEAFAETLSNEPQATIVAGATDVGLWVTKQMRKLDPVIFINHLPELQTITVEPNSITIGAGVSYSEAHGFLEAVIPAFGVLIDRIGGQQVRNAGTIGGNIANGSPIGDTPPPLIALGSQLTLRSHSGRRTMPLESYFLDYGKQDRMAGEFVEKISVPRPPENAHFAVYKISKRRDEDISALCGAFNLMIDLDGHVENIRIAFGGMAATPKRATHVEQALIGKPWRWDMIAAAREAFDQDYQPLTDWRASAEYRSLTAKNLLTRFFLETAGAPAQLQRFEMEEA
;
A
#
# COMPACT_ATOMS: atom_id res chain seq x y z
N MET A 1 -29.09 -7.02 16.13
CA MET A 1 -27.90 -6.20 15.86
C MET A 1 -26.74 -6.88 16.55
N ASN A 2 -25.78 -7.37 15.77
CA ASN A 2 -24.56 -7.96 16.31
C ASN A 2 -23.66 -6.83 16.84
N SER A 3 -23.18 -6.97 18.07
CA SER A 3 -22.42 -5.93 18.80
C SER A 3 -21.00 -6.39 19.13
N ALA A 4 -20.44 -7.31 18.35
CA ALA A 4 -19.07 -7.78 18.53
C ALA A 4 -18.44 -8.22 17.20
N ILE A 5 -17.16 -7.91 17.04
CA ILE A 5 -16.34 -8.54 15.99
C ILE A 5 -15.86 -9.92 16.45
N ARG A 6 -15.61 -10.81 15.49
CA ARG A 6 -15.10 -12.16 15.74
C ARG A 6 -13.90 -12.40 14.86
N PHE A 7 -12.81 -12.90 15.44
CA PHE A 7 -11.57 -13.20 14.75
C PHE A 7 -10.78 -14.26 15.52
N ILE A 8 -9.75 -14.81 14.91
CA ILE A 8 -8.85 -15.75 15.57
C ILE A 8 -7.60 -14.99 15.96
N LEU A 9 -7.14 -15.12 17.20
CA LEU A 9 -5.86 -14.59 17.68
C LEU A 9 -4.97 -15.76 18.07
N ASN A 10 -3.94 -16.03 17.26
CA ASN A 10 -3.12 -17.22 17.38
C ASN A 10 -4.02 -18.48 17.36
N GLY A 11 -4.06 -19.29 18.41
CA GLY A 11 -4.97 -20.44 18.49
C GLY A 11 -6.37 -20.14 19.05
N GLU A 12 -6.68 -18.90 19.46
CA GLU A 12 -7.87 -18.58 20.25
C GLU A 12 -8.95 -17.85 19.44
N ASP A 13 -10.20 -18.30 19.60
CA ASP A 13 -11.37 -17.61 19.04
C ASP A 13 -11.73 -16.39 19.91
N VAL A 14 -11.63 -15.19 19.35
CA VAL A 14 -11.92 -13.93 20.03
C VAL A 14 -13.28 -13.39 19.60
N THR A 15 -14.11 -13.03 20.59
CA THR A 15 -15.34 -12.23 20.40
C THR A 15 -15.19 -10.93 21.17
N LEU A 16 -15.18 -9.80 20.46
CA LEU A 16 -14.83 -8.50 21.04
C LEU A 16 -15.90 -7.44 20.74
N GLY A 17 -16.58 -6.98 21.79
CA GLY A 17 -17.63 -5.95 21.73
C GLY A 17 -17.35 -4.69 22.55
N ASP A 18 -16.17 -4.57 23.16
CA ASP A 18 -15.79 -3.43 24.02
C ASP A 18 -14.48 -2.78 23.54
N PHE A 19 -14.55 -2.05 22.42
CA PHE A 19 -13.43 -1.29 21.88
C PHE A 19 -13.89 0.03 21.23
N SER A 20 -13.02 1.04 21.27
CA SER A 20 -13.28 2.34 20.64
C SER A 20 -12.84 2.33 19.17
N PRO A 21 -13.41 3.19 18.31
CA PRO A 21 -13.11 3.20 16.87
C PRO A 21 -11.64 3.37 16.51
N THR A 22 -10.86 4.00 17.40
CA THR A 22 -9.44 4.29 17.22
C THR A 22 -8.51 3.33 17.97
N ASP A 23 -9.03 2.28 18.61
CA ASP A 23 -8.19 1.31 19.31
C ASP A 23 -7.29 0.58 18.30
N THR A 24 -5.98 0.65 18.53
CA THR A 24 -5.00 0.00 17.66
C THR A 24 -4.90 -1.48 17.98
N LEU A 25 -4.61 -2.30 16.96
CA LEU A 25 -4.36 -3.72 17.13
C LEU A 25 -3.17 -3.94 18.08
N LEU A 26 -2.14 -3.08 17.99
CA LEU A 26 -0.98 -3.18 18.86
C LEU A 26 -1.33 -2.99 20.35
N ASP A 27 -2.15 -2.00 20.68
CA ASP A 27 -2.59 -1.78 22.05
C ASP A 27 -3.47 -2.91 22.56
N HIS A 28 -4.37 -3.43 21.72
CA HIS A 28 -5.16 -4.60 22.06
C HIS A 28 -4.26 -5.79 22.40
N LEU A 29 -3.25 -6.08 21.57
CA LEU A 29 -2.31 -7.18 21.79
C LEU A 29 -1.50 -6.98 23.09
N ARG A 30 -0.94 -5.79 23.30
CA ARG A 30 0.01 -5.54 24.40
C ARG A 30 -0.64 -5.21 25.72
N LEU A 31 -1.62 -4.32 25.71
CA LEU A 31 -2.23 -3.76 26.91
C LEU A 31 -3.38 -4.63 27.41
N THR A 32 -4.22 -5.13 26.50
CA THR A 32 -5.38 -5.95 26.85
C THR A 32 -5.01 -7.43 26.94
N ARG A 33 -4.39 -7.98 25.89
CA ARG A 33 -4.09 -9.42 25.78
C ARG A 33 -2.77 -9.83 26.41
N ARG A 34 -1.91 -8.87 26.78
CA ARG A 34 -0.57 -9.08 27.35
C ARG A 34 0.39 -9.90 26.47
N LEU A 35 0.15 -9.93 25.16
CA LEU A 35 1.05 -10.45 24.14
C LEU A 35 2.08 -9.36 23.80
N THR A 36 3.13 -9.28 24.61
CA THR A 36 4.09 -8.17 24.60
C THR A 36 5.26 -8.35 23.64
N GLY A 37 5.33 -9.48 22.91
CA GLY A 37 6.34 -9.77 21.91
C GLY A 37 6.30 -8.79 20.74
N THR A 38 5.11 -8.43 20.26
CA THR A 38 4.92 -7.36 19.27
C THR A 38 5.24 -6.00 19.89
N LYS A 39 6.05 -5.16 19.23
CA LYS A 39 6.62 -3.93 19.83
C LYS A 39 6.12 -2.65 19.17
N GLU A 40 6.03 -1.58 19.96
CA GLU A 40 5.88 -0.22 19.44
C GLU A 40 7.26 0.42 19.27
N GLY A 41 7.65 0.75 18.04
CA GLY A 41 8.89 1.47 17.75
C GLY A 41 8.65 2.91 17.29
N CYS A 42 7.84 3.08 16.23
CA CYS A 42 7.57 4.40 15.63
C CYS A 42 6.11 4.84 15.68
N ALA A 43 5.14 3.91 15.78
CA ALA A 43 3.71 4.18 15.69
C ALA A 43 3.23 4.88 14.40
N GLU A 44 3.92 4.66 13.26
CA GLU A 44 3.51 5.18 11.94
C GLU A 44 3.72 4.20 10.78
N GLY A 45 3.96 2.92 11.08
CA GLY A 45 4.18 1.88 10.07
C GLY A 45 5.58 1.80 9.47
N ASP A 46 6.50 2.69 9.86
CA ASP A 46 7.82 2.87 9.23
C ASP A 46 8.97 2.02 9.81
N CYS A 47 8.78 1.31 10.92
CA CYS A 47 9.89 0.55 11.55
C CYS A 47 9.73 -0.97 11.52
N GLY A 48 8.52 -1.47 11.22
CA GLY A 48 8.22 -2.90 11.20
C GLY A 48 8.30 -3.64 12.54
N ALA A 49 8.67 -3.01 13.66
CA ALA A 49 8.79 -3.68 14.97
C ALA A 49 7.45 -4.24 15.49
N CYS A 50 6.34 -3.72 14.97
CA CYS A 50 4.97 -4.14 15.27
C CYS A 50 4.40 -5.14 14.24
N THR A 51 5.23 -5.73 13.38
CA THR A 51 4.73 -6.64 12.33
C THR A 51 4.07 -7.86 12.95
N VAL A 52 2.84 -8.13 12.51
CA VAL A 52 2.07 -9.36 12.78
C VAL A 52 1.56 -9.89 11.44
N LEU A 53 1.20 -11.17 11.37
CA LEU A 53 0.51 -11.68 10.18
C LEU A 53 -1.00 -11.59 10.35
N VAL A 54 -1.71 -11.28 9.27
CA VAL A 54 -3.16 -11.33 9.19
C VAL A 54 -3.55 -12.28 8.06
N GLY A 55 -4.19 -13.38 8.44
CA GLY A 55 -4.80 -14.37 7.56
C GLY A 55 -6.21 -13.94 7.15
N ARG A 56 -6.49 -13.96 5.85
CA ARG A 56 -7.81 -13.66 5.26
C ARG A 56 -8.20 -14.71 4.22
N LEU A 57 -9.48 -15.00 4.13
CA LEU A 57 -10.01 -15.84 3.06
C LEU A 57 -10.06 -15.02 1.76
N THR A 58 -9.40 -15.55 0.74
CA THR A 58 -9.42 -15.07 -0.65
C THR A 58 -10.12 -16.11 -1.54
N GLU A 59 -10.29 -15.81 -2.83
CA GLU A 59 -10.83 -16.79 -3.80
C GLU A 59 -9.97 -18.06 -3.91
N THR A 60 -8.66 -17.94 -3.69
CA THR A 60 -7.70 -19.06 -3.76
C THR A 60 -7.45 -19.74 -2.41
N GLY A 61 -8.14 -19.32 -1.35
CA GLY A 61 -8.03 -19.87 0.00
C GLY A 61 -7.47 -18.88 1.02
N LEU A 62 -6.92 -19.40 2.13
CA LEU A 62 -6.38 -18.59 3.21
C LEU A 62 -5.02 -17.99 2.84
N ARG A 63 -4.92 -16.66 2.82
CA ARG A 63 -3.67 -15.94 2.55
C ARG A 63 -3.25 -15.15 3.78
N TYR A 64 -1.98 -15.27 4.16
CA TYR A 64 -1.37 -14.50 5.25
C TYR A 64 -0.52 -13.37 4.68
N GLU A 65 -0.64 -12.20 5.29
CA GLU A 65 0.15 -11.03 4.94
C GLU A 65 0.63 -10.32 6.20
N GLY A 66 1.88 -9.84 6.18
CA GLY A 66 2.41 -9.00 7.24
C GLY A 66 1.73 -7.63 7.25
N VAL A 67 1.35 -7.11 8.41
CA VAL A 67 0.80 -5.75 8.58
C VAL A 67 1.39 -5.08 9.82
N ASN A 68 1.38 -3.75 9.84
CA ASN A 68 1.83 -2.97 10.99
C ASN A 68 0.70 -2.85 12.04
N ALA A 69 0.81 -3.58 13.16
CA ALA A 69 -0.23 -3.55 14.20
C ALA A 69 -0.43 -2.15 14.83
N CYS A 70 0.59 -1.28 14.81
CA CYS A 70 0.51 0.05 15.43
C CYS A 70 -0.47 1.01 14.75
N ILE A 71 -0.71 0.85 13.45
CA ILE A 71 -1.60 1.72 12.66
C ILE A 71 -2.83 0.98 12.16
N ARG A 72 -2.92 -0.33 12.44
CA ARG A 72 -4.10 -1.15 12.16
C ARG A 72 -5.10 -0.96 13.30
N LEU A 73 -6.36 -0.70 12.98
CA LEU A 73 -7.42 -0.52 13.97
C LEU A 73 -8.15 -1.84 14.23
N VAL A 74 -8.48 -2.13 15.49
CA VAL A 74 -9.08 -3.41 15.92
C VAL A 74 -10.38 -3.73 15.19
N GLY A 75 -11.20 -2.71 14.90
CA GLY A 75 -12.47 -2.90 14.18
C GLY A 75 -12.34 -3.54 12.80
N SER A 76 -11.14 -3.46 12.19
CA SER A 76 -10.84 -4.08 10.89
C SER A 76 -10.51 -5.57 10.95
N MET A 77 -10.51 -6.19 12.14
CA MET A 77 -10.12 -7.59 12.35
C MET A 77 -11.27 -8.59 12.21
N HIS A 78 -12.52 -8.15 12.04
CA HIS A 78 -13.63 -9.09 11.86
C HIS A 78 -13.36 -10.09 10.71
N GLY A 79 -13.51 -11.39 10.98
CA GLY A 79 -13.31 -12.44 9.99
C GLY A 79 -11.86 -12.67 9.58
N THR A 80 -10.88 -12.29 10.42
CA THR A 80 -9.45 -12.53 10.15
C THR A 80 -8.81 -13.49 11.16
N HIS A 81 -7.60 -13.95 10.85
CA HIS A 81 -6.71 -14.64 11.78
C HIS A 81 -5.46 -13.80 12.04
N VAL A 82 -5.28 -13.28 13.25
CA VAL A 82 -4.10 -12.51 13.66
C VAL A 82 -3.08 -13.46 14.28
N VAL A 83 -1.85 -13.46 13.77
CA VAL A 83 -0.75 -14.29 14.26
C VAL A 83 0.39 -13.40 14.74
N THR A 84 0.82 -13.64 15.98
CA THR A 84 1.91 -12.89 16.63
C THR A 84 3.15 -13.76 16.81
N ILE A 85 4.26 -13.12 17.18
CA ILE A 85 5.56 -13.78 17.41
C ILE A 85 5.49 -14.91 18.44
N GLU A 86 4.62 -14.76 19.45
CA GLU A 86 4.41 -15.74 20.51
C GLU A 86 3.82 -17.07 20.02
N HIS A 87 3.16 -17.08 18.85
CA HIS A 87 2.54 -18.29 18.32
C HIS A 87 3.53 -19.24 17.64
N LEU A 88 4.70 -18.74 17.27
CA LEU A 88 5.63 -19.52 16.44
C LEU A 88 6.39 -20.58 17.24
N ALA A 89 6.75 -20.29 18.49
CA ALA A 89 7.43 -21.25 19.34
C ALA A 89 6.44 -22.32 19.80
N ALA A 90 6.89 -23.58 19.84
CA ALA A 90 6.10 -24.67 20.39
C ALA A 90 5.89 -24.48 21.90
N SER A 91 4.87 -25.16 22.45
CA SER A 91 4.53 -25.07 23.87
C SER A 91 5.63 -25.58 24.81
N ASP A 92 6.55 -26.42 24.31
CA ASP A 92 7.74 -26.90 25.03
C ASP A 92 8.92 -25.92 24.97
N GLY A 93 8.76 -24.78 24.29
CA GLY A 93 9.78 -23.76 24.12
C GLY A 93 10.68 -23.96 22.89
N THR A 94 10.46 -25.00 22.10
CA THR A 94 11.19 -25.20 20.84
C THR A 94 10.92 -24.03 19.90
N LEU A 95 12.00 -23.35 19.48
CA LEU A 95 11.90 -22.20 18.59
C LEU A 95 11.48 -22.62 17.19
N HIS A 96 10.70 -21.76 16.55
CA HIS A 96 10.43 -21.87 15.13
C HIS A 96 11.73 -21.74 14.32
N PRO A 97 11.92 -22.43 13.19
CA PRO A 97 13.16 -22.35 12.40
C PRO A 97 13.58 -20.93 12.01
N VAL A 98 12.63 -20.03 11.74
CA VAL A 98 12.92 -18.60 11.52
C VAL A 98 13.49 -17.93 12.77
N GLN A 99 12.97 -18.24 13.96
CA GLN A 99 13.50 -17.73 15.23
C GLN A 99 14.89 -18.32 15.52
N GLN A 100 15.08 -19.62 15.29
CA GLN A 100 16.36 -20.29 15.52
C GLN A 100 17.45 -19.75 14.59
N ALA A 101 17.16 -19.54 13.31
CA ALA A 101 18.11 -18.97 12.37
C ALA A 101 18.56 -17.56 12.77
N MET A 102 17.67 -16.74 13.35
CA MET A 102 18.05 -15.42 13.88
C MET A 102 19.04 -15.52 15.04
N VAL A 103 18.99 -16.60 15.85
CA VAL A 103 19.98 -16.88 16.89
C VAL A 103 21.29 -17.34 16.26
N ASP A 104 21.24 -18.35 15.40
CA ASP A 104 22.42 -19.01 14.82
C ASP A 104 23.25 -18.06 13.95
N CYS A 105 22.59 -17.19 13.19
CA CYS A 105 23.25 -16.22 12.32
C CYS A 105 23.61 -14.91 13.01
N HIS A 106 23.40 -14.79 14.35
CA HIS A 106 23.60 -13.53 15.09
C HIS A 106 22.74 -12.36 14.54
N GLY A 107 21.54 -12.67 14.05
CA GLY A 107 20.54 -11.73 13.53
C GLY A 107 19.88 -10.84 14.59
N SER A 108 20.22 -11.01 15.86
CA SER A 108 19.63 -10.26 16.99
C SER A 108 20.71 -9.77 17.96
N GLN A 109 20.70 -8.46 18.26
CA GLN A 109 21.54 -7.84 19.30
C GLN A 109 20.69 -7.31 20.45
N CYS A 110 20.12 -6.09 20.32
CA CYS A 110 19.25 -5.52 21.35
C CYS A 110 17.89 -6.25 21.48
N GLY A 111 17.52 -7.03 20.46
CA GLY A 111 16.29 -7.84 20.44
C GLY A 111 14.99 -7.09 20.13
N PHE A 112 14.99 -5.75 20.09
CA PHE A 112 13.74 -4.99 20.00
C PHE A 112 13.03 -5.12 18.64
N CYS A 113 13.79 -5.08 17.54
CA CYS A 113 13.25 -5.23 16.18
C CYS A 113 13.03 -6.70 15.79
N THR A 114 13.65 -7.64 16.51
CA THR A 114 13.70 -9.06 16.16
C THR A 114 12.32 -9.68 15.93
N PRO A 115 11.29 -9.43 16.77
CA PRO A 115 9.93 -9.93 16.51
C PRO A 115 9.38 -9.50 15.15
N GLY A 116 9.56 -8.24 14.78
CA GLY A 116 9.09 -7.71 13.51
C GLY A 116 9.77 -8.36 12.31
N PHE A 117 11.10 -8.54 12.37
CA PHE A 117 11.86 -9.24 11.33
C PHE A 117 11.44 -10.70 11.20
N VAL A 118 11.27 -11.41 12.32
CA VAL A 118 10.82 -12.80 12.31
C VAL A 118 9.44 -12.92 11.65
N MET A 119 8.49 -12.05 11.98
CA MET A 119 7.15 -12.10 11.38
C MET A 119 7.16 -11.77 9.88
N SER A 120 7.99 -10.82 9.42
CA SER A 120 8.15 -10.55 7.99
C SER A 120 8.73 -11.75 7.23
N LEU A 121 9.79 -12.37 7.75
CA LEU A 121 10.41 -13.55 7.15
C LEU A 121 9.47 -14.76 7.18
N TYR A 122 8.70 -14.92 8.26
CA TYR A 122 7.70 -15.96 8.37
C TYR A 122 6.60 -15.80 7.31
N GLY A 123 6.09 -14.57 7.13
CA GLY A 123 5.13 -14.27 6.06
C GLY A 123 5.68 -14.53 4.66
N LEU A 124 6.94 -14.19 4.40
CA LEU A 124 7.62 -14.51 3.12
C LEU A 124 7.66 -16.03 2.91
N TRP A 125 8.10 -16.78 3.91
CA TRP A 125 8.23 -18.24 3.83
C TRP A 125 6.90 -18.95 3.55
N LEU A 126 5.79 -18.49 4.15
CA LEU A 126 4.45 -19.03 3.88
C LEU A 126 3.99 -18.83 2.42
N SER A 127 4.59 -17.86 1.71
CA SER A 127 4.23 -17.53 0.33
C SER A 127 5.24 -18.05 -0.71
N ASN A 128 6.50 -18.20 -0.33
CA ASN A 128 7.57 -18.69 -1.18
C ASN A 128 8.53 -19.56 -0.34
N GLU A 129 8.64 -20.84 -0.70
CA GLU A 129 9.47 -21.81 0.02
C GLU A 129 10.98 -21.64 -0.25
N ASN A 130 11.36 -20.96 -1.33
CA ASN A 130 12.75 -20.74 -1.72
C ASN A 130 12.94 -19.33 -2.28
N PRO A 131 12.78 -18.28 -1.44
CA PRO A 131 12.87 -16.90 -1.89
C PRO A 131 14.32 -16.56 -2.28
N SER A 132 14.45 -15.82 -3.37
CA SER A 132 15.70 -15.17 -3.76
C SER A 132 16.09 -14.09 -2.75
N ARG A 133 17.37 -13.68 -2.77
CA ARG A 133 17.85 -12.58 -1.94
C ARG A 133 17.07 -11.27 -2.19
N ALA A 134 16.68 -10.99 -3.43
CA ALA A 134 15.89 -9.82 -3.77
C ALA A 134 14.49 -9.86 -3.12
N GLU A 135 13.84 -11.03 -3.09
CA GLU A 135 12.56 -11.22 -2.39
C GLU A 135 12.71 -11.11 -0.87
N ILE A 136 13.82 -11.61 -0.31
CA ILE A 136 14.17 -11.41 1.11
C ILE A 136 14.33 -9.92 1.40
N GLU A 137 15.13 -9.19 0.60
CA GLU A 137 15.30 -7.74 0.75
C GLU A 137 13.95 -7.02 0.67
N SER A 138 13.09 -7.38 -0.29
CA SER A 138 11.75 -6.80 -0.45
C SER A 138 10.85 -7.02 0.76
N ALA A 139 10.81 -8.26 1.28
CA ALA A 139 10.04 -8.59 2.49
C ALA A 139 10.52 -7.85 3.74
N LEU A 140 11.80 -7.48 3.79
CA LEU A 140 12.42 -6.76 4.90
C LEU A 140 12.45 -5.24 4.71
N GLN A 141 11.99 -4.70 3.57
CA GLN A 141 12.00 -3.25 3.27
C GLN A 141 11.33 -2.42 4.36
N GLY A 142 10.28 -2.95 5.01
CA GLY A 142 9.53 -2.28 6.06
C GLY A 142 10.03 -2.52 7.49
N ASN A 143 11.25 -3.05 7.67
CA ASN A 143 11.81 -3.41 8.96
C ASN A 143 13.14 -2.69 9.21
N LEU A 144 13.21 -1.90 10.28
CA LEU A 144 14.42 -1.15 10.62
C LEU A 144 15.19 -1.82 11.76
N CYS A 145 16.50 -1.96 11.57
CA CYS A 145 17.43 -2.38 12.60
C CYS A 145 18.55 -1.35 12.77
N ARG A 146 18.82 -0.95 14.01
CA ARG A 146 19.89 0.01 14.32
C ARG A 146 21.20 -0.65 14.79
N CYS A 147 21.20 -1.96 14.99
CA CYS A 147 22.30 -2.66 15.67
C CYS A 147 23.09 -3.60 14.74
N THR A 148 22.41 -4.40 13.91
CA THR A 148 23.02 -5.57 13.24
C THR A 148 23.72 -5.25 11.92
N GLY A 149 23.40 -4.12 11.28
CA GLY A 149 23.84 -3.86 9.91
C GLY A 149 23.17 -4.74 8.85
N TYR A 150 22.05 -5.39 9.18
CA TYR A 150 21.17 -6.19 8.30
C TYR A 150 21.73 -7.50 7.74
N GLU A 151 23.01 -7.58 7.36
CA GLU A 151 23.60 -8.78 6.73
C GLU A 151 23.38 -10.08 7.55
N PRO A 152 23.53 -10.10 8.89
CA PRO A 152 23.23 -11.29 9.70
C PRO A 152 21.76 -11.74 9.61
N ILE A 153 20.83 -10.81 9.40
CA ILE A 153 19.39 -11.08 9.27
C ILE A 153 19.09 -11.70 7.90
N VAL A 154 19.72 -11.18 6.84
CA VAL A 154 19.60 -11.74 5.49
C VAL A 154 20.14 -13.16 5.45
N LYS A 155 21.29 -13.42 6.09
CA LYS A 155 21.84 -14.78 6.24
C LYS A 155 20.90 -15.73 6.98
N ALA A 156 20.22 -15.25 8.02
CA ALA A 156 19.21 -16.06 8.72
C ALA A 156 18.07 -16.47 7.78
N ALA A 157 17.58 -15.54 6.96
CA ALA A 157 16.54 -15.82 5.97
C ALA A 157 17.01 -16.86 4.92
N GLU A 158 18.22 -16.69 4.38
CA GLU A 158 18.82 -17.64 3.43
C GLU A 158 19.04 -19.03 4.07
N GLN A 159 19.39 -19.10 5.36
CA GLN A 159 19.53 -20.35 6.10
C GLN A 159 18.19 -21.09 6.22
N VAL A 160 17.11 -20.38 6.56
CA VAL A 160 15.77 -20.99 6.68
C VAL A 160 15.31 -21.56 5.35
N ALA A 161 15.50 -20.83 4.24
CA ALA A 161 15.14 -21.29 2.90
C ALA A 161 15.80 -22.63 2.54
N LYS A 162 17.05 -22.85 2.99
CA LYS A 162 17.80 -24.10 2.74
C LYS A 162 17.38 -25.27 3.64
N ALA A 163 16.97 -24.98 4.88
CA ALA A 163 16.77 -25.98 5.91
C ALA A 163 15.35 -26.58 5.95
N ARG A 164 14.45 -26.15 5.04
CA ARG A 164 13.01 -26.44 4.96
C ARG A 164 12.49 -27.41 6.05
N PRO A 165 11.91 -26.91 7.15
CA PRO A 165 11.21 -27.78 8.07
C PRO A 165 10.00 -28.43 7.38
N SER A 166 9.64 -29.64 7.79
CA SER A 166 8.42 -30.29 7.30
C SER A 166 7.19 -29.46 7.66
N SER A 167 6.22 -29.35 6.75
CA SER A 167 4.94 -28.64 6.96
C SER A 167 4.16 -29.15 8.18
N LEU A 168 4.45 -30.36 8.66
CA LEU A 168 3.88 -30.94 9.88
C LEU A 168 4.28 -30.19 11.16
N PHE A 169 5.37 -29.42 11.14
CA PHE A 169 5.86 -28.66 12.29
C PHE A 169 5.41 -27.19 12.28
N ASP A 170 4.81 -26.71 11.20
CA ASP A 170 4.31 -25.34 11.12
C ASP A 170 2.88 -25.26 11.71
N PRO A 171 2.63 -24.40 12.73
CA PRO A 171 1.32 -24.34 13.38
C PRO A 171 0.21 -23.86 12.44
N LEU A 172 0.51 -22.97 11.48
CA LEU A 172 -0.50 -22.43 10.57
C LEU A 172 -0.85 -23.42 9.46
N GLU A 173 0.12 -24.16 8.94
CA GLU A 173 -0.12 -25.21 7.94
C GLU A 173 -0.80 -26.44 8.55
N ARG A 174 -0.43 -26.83 9.77
CA ARG A 174 -1.08 -27.93 10.50
C ARG A 174 -2.58 -27.64 10.73
N ASP A 175 -2.91 -26.44 11.19
CA ASP A 175 -4.26 -26.09 11.61
C ASP A 175 -5.06 -25.39 10.48
N ARG A 176 -4.49 -25.32 9.27
CA ARG A 176 -5.01 -24.55 8.12
C ARG A 176 -6.47 -24.84 7.80
N THR A 177 -6.85 -26.11 7.75
CA THR A 177 -8.23 -26.54 7.44
C THR A 177 -9.21 -26.08 8.52
N GLU A 178 -8.84 -26.17 9.79
CA GLU A 178 -9.68 -25.73 10.91
C GLU A 178 -9.83 -24.19 10.89
N ILE A 179 -8.72 -23.47 10.72
CA ILE A 179 -8.70 -22.01 10.61
C ILE A 179 -9.63 -21.57 9.48
N MET A 180 -9.51 -22.19 8.29
CA MET A 180 -10.38 -21.90 7.15
C MET A 180 -11.86 -22.15 7.47
N ALA A 181 -12.20 -23.26 8.11
CA ALA A 181 -13.58 -23.58 8.49
C ALA A 181 -14.17 -22.53 9.44
N LYS A 182 -13.39 -22.10 10.45
CA LYS A 182 -13.79 -21.04 11.39
C LYS A 182 -14.00 -19.70 10.70
N LEU A 183 -13.07 -19.28 9.84
CA LEU A 183 -13.18 -18.03 9.09
C LEU A 183 -14.38 -18.04 8.13
N TRP A 184 -14.65 -19.18 7.47
CA TRP A 184 -15.83 -19.35 6.62
C TRP A 184 -17.13 -19.27 7.42
N SER A 185 -17.15 -19.82 8.64
CA SER A 185 -18.31 -19.71 9.53
C SER A 185 -18.58 -18.26 9.94
N ILE A 186 -17.52 -17.49 10.27
CA ILE A 186 -17.67 -16.06 10.61
C ILE A 186 -18.19 -15.28 9.40
N ARG A 187 -17.58 -15.48 8.22
CA ARG A 187 -17.97 -14.76 6.98
C ARG A 187 -19.38 -15.10 6.51
N SER A 188 -19.80 -16.37 6.60
CA SER A 188 -21.14 -16.80 6.17
C SER A 188 -22.26 -16.26 7.08
N ALA A 189 -21.92 -15.90 8.32
CA ALA A 189 -22.84 -15.29 9.29
C ALA A 189 -22.73 -13.76 9.33
N MET A 190 -22.23 -13.13 8.25
CA MET A 190 -21.97 -11.70 8.22
C MET A 190 -23.28 -10.89 8.28
N GLU A 191 -23.39 -10.08 9.32
CA GLU A 191 -24.39 -9.03 9.48
C GLU A 191 -23.68 -7.69 9.72
N THR A 192 -24.39 -6.57 9.59
CA THR A 192 -23.82 -5.27 9.94
C THR A 192 -23.61 -5.22 11.45
N ILE A 193 -22.35 -5.04 11.85
CA ILE A 193 -21.95 -4.94 13.25
C ILE A 193 -21.82 -3.48 13.62
N VAL A 194 -22.42 -3.09 14.74
CA VAL A 194 -22.29 -1.75 15.32
C VAL A 194 -21.85 -1.92 16.77
N ILE A 195 -20.71 -1.31 17.10
CA ILE A 195 -20.11 -1.35 18.44
C ILE A 195 -20.02 0.08 18.93
N GLU A 196 -20.55 0.31 20.13
CA GLU A 196 -20.54 1.62 20.76
C GLU A 196 -19.74 1.55 22.06
N LYS A 197 -18.78 2.47 22.21
CA LYS A 197 -17.98 2.64 23.42
C LYS A 197 -17.79 4.12 23.69
N ASP A 198 -18.14 4.55 24.89
CA ASP A 198 -18.07 5.96 25.31
C ASP A 198 -18.76 6.93 24.33
N GLY A 199 -19.86 6.49 23.71
CA GLY A 199 -20.64 7.24 22.72
C GLY A 199 -20.08 7.25 21.29
N ALA A 200 -18.87 6.68 21.07
CA ALA A 200 -18.27 6.58 19.75
C ALA A 200 -18.61 5.24 19.07
N ARG A 201 -18.82 5.25 17.75
CA ARG A 201 -19.29 4.06 17.01
C ARG A 201 -18.30 3.51 16.01
N SER A 202 -18.09 2.18 16.08
CA SER A 202 -17.41 1.36 15.08
C SER A 202 -18.44 0.58 14.29
N ILE A 203 -18.42 0.72 12.96
CA ILE A 203 -19.41 0.10 12.08
C ILE A 203 -18.70 -0.80 11.07
N ILE A 204 -19.14 -2.06 10.97
CA ILE A 204 -18.65 -3.05 10.01
C ILE A 204 -19.85 -3.49 9.16
N PRO A 205 -20.10 -2.89 7.99
CA PRO A 205 -21.27 -3.17 7.15
C PRO A 205 -21.25 -4.59 6.58
N ALA A 206 -22.41 -5.24 6.46
CA ALA A 206 -22.49 -6.61 5.93
C ALA A 206 -22.13 -6.73 4.44
N SER A 207 -22.40 -5.67 3.66
CA SER A 207 -22.25 -5.64 2.21
C SER A 207 -21.94 -4.24 1.71
N LEU A 208 -21.63 -4.12 0.42
CA LEU A 208 -21.42 -2.83 -0.22
C LEU A 208 -22.68 -1.95 -0.22
N GLU A 209 -23.87 -2.55 -0.31
CA GLU A 209 -25.16 -1.84 -0.20
C GLU A 209 -25.37 -1.32 1.23
N ALA A 210 -25.13 -2.15 2.25
CA ALA A 210 -25.20 -1.73 3.65
C ALA A 210 -24.18 -0.64 3.96
N PHE A 211 -22.98 -0.68 3.35
CA PHE A 211 -22.00 0.39 3.45
C PHE A 211 -22.54 1.70 2.87
N ALA A 212 -23.08 1.69 1.64
CA ALA A 212 -23.63 2.88 1.01
C ALA A 212 -24.80 3.49 1.80
N GLU A 213 -25.68 2.66 2.34
CA GLU A 213 -26.77 3.09 3.23
C GLU A 213 -26.22 3.70 4.53
N THR A 214 -25.28 3.02 5.19
CA THR A 214 -24.64 3.51 6.42
C THR A 214 -24.00 4.88 6.21
N LEU A 215 -23.23 5.04 5.13
CA LEU A 215 -22.55 6.30 4.82
C LEU A 215 -23.54 7.41 4.42
N SER A 216 -24.68 7.06 3.82
CA SER A 216 -25.76 8.02 3.56
C SER A 216 -26.40 8.54 4.86
N ASN A 217 -26.54 7.67 5.87
CA ASN A 217 -27.07 8.04 7.18
C ASN A 217 -26.04 8.78 8.05
N GLU A 218 -24.74 8.49 7.85
CA GLU A 218 -23.62 9.04 8.60
C GLU A 218 -22.57 9.67 7.66
N PRO A 219 -22.89 10.76 6.94
CA PRO A 219 -22.02 11.31 5.89
C PRO A 219 -20.67 11.84 6.41
N GLN A 220 -20.56 12.11 7.72
CA GLN A 220 -19.33 12.52 8.39
C GLN A 220 -18.43 11.34 8.81
N ALA A 221 -18.88 10.09 8.63
CA ALA A 221 -18.14 8.91 9.04
C ALA A 221 -16.76 8.83 8.37
N THR A 222 -15.75 8.43 9.15
CA THR A 222 -14.43 8.14 8.58
C THR A 222 -14.42 6.73 8.00
N ILE A 223 -14.20 6.61 6.70
CA ILE A 223 -14.08 5.32 6.01
C ILE A 223 -12.65 4.79 6.21
N VAL A 224 -12.52 3.54 6.64
CA VAL A 224 -11.23 2.88 6.89
C VAL A 224 -11.14 1.56 6.15
N ALA A 225 -10.17 1.46 5.24
CA ALA A 225 -9.74 0.21 4.62
C ALA A 225 -8.42 -0.29 5.25
N GLY A 226 -7.29 0.15 4.70
CA GLY A 226 -5.94 -0.22 5.17
C GLY A 226 -5.51 0.42 6.48
N ALA A 227 -6.02 1.62 6.78
CA ALA A 227 -5.60 2.50 7.87
C ALA A 227 -4.15 3.03 7.76
N THR A 228 -3.48 2.89 6.61
CA THR A 228 -2.09 3.34 6.43
C THR A 228 -1.91 4.86 6.43
N ASP A 229 -2.98 5.63 6.20
CA ASP A 229 -3.05 7.08 6.42
C ASP A 229 -3.84 7.41 7.70
N VAL A 230 -5.06 6.86 7.81
CA VAL A 230 -5.97 7.14 8.94
C VAL A 230 -5.36 6.74 10.29
N GLY A 231 -4.55 5.69 10.33
CA GLY A 231 -3.83 5.29 11.53
C GLY A 231 -2.91 6.40 12.05
N LEU A 232 -2.25 7.16 11.17
CA LEU A 232 -1.41 8.29 11.58
C LEU A 232 -2.23 9.48 12.10
N TRP A 233 -3.47 9.65 11.64
CA TRP A 233 -4.38 10.64 12.23
C TRP A 233 -4.62 10.33 13.70
N VAL A 234 -4.69 9.05 14.06
CA VAL A 234 -4.84 8.60 15.45
C VAL A 234 -3.51 8.67 16.18
N THR A 235 -2.47 7.97 15.71
CA THR A 235 -1.24 7.74 16.47
C THR A 235 -0.29 8.93 16.49
N LYS A 236 -0.32 9.80 15.48
CA LYS A 236 0.56 10.98 15.38
C LYS A 236 -0.17 12.29 15.56
N GLN A 237 -1.41 12.38 15.10
CA GLN A 237 -2.21 13.61 15.24
C GLN A 237 -3.17 13.56 16.43
N MET A 238 -3.29 12.43 17.13
CA MET A 238 -4.17 12.24 18.29
C MET A 238 -5.63 12.59 18.00
N ARG A 239 -6.06 12.43 16.73
CA ARG A 239 -7.43 12.72 16.30
C ARG A 239 -8.37 11.65 16.84
N LYS A 240 -9.47 12.10 17.43
CA LYS A 240 -10.64 11.25 17.70
C LYS A 240 -11.44 11.11 16.41
N LEU A 241 -11.81 9.88 16.07
CA LEU A 241 -12.59 9.55 14.88
C LEU A 241 -13.91 8.93 15.32
N ASP A 242 -15.02 9.52 14.89
CA ASP A 242 -16.36 9.04 15.21
C ASP A 242 -17.39 9.58 14.21
N PRO A 243 -18.26 8.74 13.63
CA PRO A 243 -18.16 7.28 13.60
C PRO A 243 -17.07 6.80 12.62
N VAL A 244 -16.65 5.54 12.75
CA VAL A 244 -15.71 4.89 11.82
C VAL A 244 -16.39 3.72 11.13
N ILE A 245 -16.29 3.64 9.81
CA ILE A 245 -16.80 2.54 8.99
C ILE A 245 -15.62 1.74 8.42
N PHE A 246 -15.53 0.46 8.77
CA PHE A 246 -14.49 -0.45 8.28
C PHE A 246 -14.95 -1.18 7.02
N ILE A 247 -14.17 -1.12 5.94
CA ILE A 247 -14.59 -1.65 4.62
C ILE A 247 -13.63 -2.72 4.06
N ASN A 248 -12.61 -3.10 4.81
CA ASN A 248 -11.54 -4.00 4.35
C ASN A 248 -11.97 -5.46 4.14
N HIS A 249 -13.21 -5.83 4.49
CA HIS A 249 -13.77 -7.16 4.30
C HIS A 249 -14.75 -7.23 3.12
N LEU A 250 -15.03 -6.11 2.44
CA LEU A 250 -15.97 -6.05 1.32
C LEU A 250 -15.29 -6.51 0.00
N PRO A 251 -15.57 -7.72 -0.50
CA PRO A 251 -14.88 -8.28 -1.66
C PRO A 251 -15.18 -7.51 -2.97
N GLU A 252 -16.35 -6.87 -3.08
CA GLU A 252 -16.77 -6.13 -4.28
C GLU A 252 -15.84 -4.94 -4.57
N LEU A 253 -15.21 -4.38 -3.52
CA LEU A 253 -14.22 -3.32 -3.64
C LEU A 253 -12.80 -3.84 -3.92
N GLN A 254 -12.57 -5.15 -3.89
CA GLN A 254 -11.25 -5.79 -3.97
C GLN A 254 -11.05 -6.52 -5.31
N THR A 255 -11.76 -6.09 -6.35
CA THR A 255 -11.73 -6.72 -7.67
C THR A 255 -10.80 -6.00 -8.64
N ILE A 256 -10.14 -6.77 -9.50
CA ILE A 256 -9.41 -6.28 -10.67
C ILE A 256 -10.01 -6.96 -11.90
N THR A 257 -10.51 -6.17 -12.85
CA THR A 257 -11.14 -6.67 -14.08
C THR A 257 -10.40 -6.15 -15.30
N VAL A 258 -10.10 -7.06 -16.22
CA VAL A 258 -9.51 -6.76 -17.53
C VAL A 258 -10.61 -6.55 -18.55
N GLU A 259 -10.59 -5.40 -19.21
CA GLU A 259 -11.36 -5.10 -20.40
C GLU A 259 -10.40 -4.94 -21.60
N PRO A 260 -10.88 -4.98 -22.86
CA PRO A 260 -9.98 -4.90 -24.03
C PRO A 260 -9.04 -3.69 -24.01
N ASN A 261 -9.57 -2.51 -23.63
CA ASN A 261 -8.85 -1.22 -23.69
C ASN A 261 -8.57 -0.61 -22.31
N SER A 262 -9.00 -1.27 -21.23
CA SER A 262 -8.98 -0.71 -19.88
C SER A 262 -8.79 -1.78 -18.81
N ILE A 263 -8.32 -1.35 -17.66
CA ILE A 263 -8.26 -2.13 -16.43
C ILE A 263 -9.16 -1.43 -15.43
N THR A 264 -10.10 -2.16 -14.84
CA THR A 264 -10.90 -1.66 -13.72
C THR A 264 -10.32 -2.18 -12.42
N ILE A 265 -10.00 -1.29 -11.48
CA ILE A 265 -9.42 -1.62 -10.17
C ILE A 265 -10.38 -1.10 -9.10
N GLY A 266 -10.86 -1.99 -8.22
CA GLY A 266 -11.69 -1.63 -7.08
C GLY A 266 -10.91 -0.82 -6.04
N ALA A 267 -11.61 0.06 -5.32
CA ALA A 267 -10.99 0.98 -4.35
C ALA A 267 -10.33 0.29 -3.14
N GLY A 268 -10.79 -0.92 -2.82
CA GLY A 268 -10.29 -1.76 -1.74
C GLY A 268 -9.10 -2.64 -2.13
N VAL A 269 -8.70 -2.68 -3.40
CA VAL A 269 -7.53 -3.44 -3.86
C VAL A 269 -6.27 -2.87 -3.21
N SER A 270 -5.55 -3.72 -2.48
CA SER A 270 -4.27 -3.38 -1.87
C SER A 270 -3.16 -3.22 -2.92
N TYR A 271 -2.09 -2.52 -2.57
CA TYR A 271 -0.91 -2.43 -3.45
C TYR A 271 -0.31 -3.81 -3.75
N SER A 272 -0.28 -4.71 -2.76
CA SER A 272 0.24 -6.06 -2.94
C SER A 272 -0.63 -6.91 -3.88
N GLU A 273 -1.95 -6.79 -3.81
CA GLU A 273 -2.86 -7.47 -4.74
C GLU A 273 -2.75 -6.91 -6.16
N ALA A 274 -2.53 -5.60 -6.29
CA ALA A 274 -2.36 -4.95 -7.58
C ALA A 274 -0.98 -5.20 -8.22
N HIS A 275 0.06 -5.52 -7.42
CA HIS A 275 1.46 -5.48 -7.85
C HIS A 275 1.74 -6.29 -9.12
N GLY A 276 1.70 -7.63 -9.04
CA GLY A 276 2.09 -8.49 -10.16
C GLY A 276 1.18 -8.35 -11.38
N PHE A 277 -0.09 -8.01 -11.15
CA PHE A 277 -1.03 -7.75 -12.23
C PHE A 277 -0.69 -6.44 -12.96
N LEU A 278 -0.48 -5.34 -12.25
CA LEU A 278 -0.17 -4.05 -12.86
C LEU A 278 1.22 -4.05 -13.49
N GLU A 279 2.19 -4.74 -12.89
CA GLU A 279 3.51 -4.93 -13.49
C GLU A 279 3.41 -5.65 -14.84
N ALA A 280 2.60 -6.70 -14.95
CA ALA A 280 2.44 -7.44 -16.20
C ALA A 280 1.79 -6.62 -17.31
N VAL A 281 0.86 -5.71 -16.98
CA VAL A 281 0.11 -4.93 -17.98
C VAL A 281 0.73 -3.55 -18.23
N ILE A 282 1.31 -2.93 -17.21
CA ILE A 282 1.92 -1.59 -17.23
C ILE A 282 3.18 -1.63 -16.35
N PRO A 283 4.32 -2.11 -16.87
CA PRO A 283 5.53 -2.40 -16.08
C PRO A 283 6.02 -1.29 -15.16
N ALA A 284 5.81 -0.02 -15.53
CA ALA A 284 6.18 1.12 -14.70
C ALA A 284 5.46 1.16 -13.33
N PHE A 285 4.30 0.50 -13.18
CA PHE A 285 3.62 0.37 -11.89
C PHE A 285 4.33 -0.60 -10.94
N GLY A 286 4.97 -1.67 -11.42
CA GLY A 286 5.69 -2.61 -10.56
C GLY A 286 6.80 -1.89 -9.80
N VAL A 287 7.69 -1.23 -10.56
CA VAL A 287 8.81 -0.43 -10.01
C VAL A 287 8.33 0.68 -9.07
N LEU A 288 7.17 1.29 -9.34
CA LEU A 288 6.60 2.30 -8.46
C LEU A 288 6.11 1.68 -7.15
N ILE A 289 5.31 0.61 -7.24
CA ILE A 289 4.67 -0.03 -6.09
C ILE A 289 5.74 -0.62 -5.16
N ASP A 290 6.80 -1.23 -5.68
CA ASP A 290 7.94 -1.71 -4.88
C ASP A 290 8.55 -0.64 -3.97
N ARG A 291 8.37 0.64 -4.32
CA ARG A 291 8.90 1.79 -3.58
C ARG A 291 7.85 2.47 -2.69
N ILE A 292 6.61 1.98 -2.63
CA ILE A 292 5.56 2.49 -1.75
C ILE A 292 5.66 1.80 -0.39
N GLY A 293 6.08 2.54 0.63
CA GLY A 293 6.24 2.04 2.00
C GLY A 293 7.10 0.77 2.08
N GLY A 294 6.95 0.01 3.16
CA GLY A 294 7.39 -1.38 3.24
C GLY A 294 6.29 -2.36 2.82
N GLN A 295 6.63 -3.65 2.72
CA GLN A 295 5.67 -4.71 2.34
C GLN A 295 4.40 -4.70 3.23
N GLN A 296 4.56 -4.42 4.52
CA GLN A 296 3.46 -4.34 5.49
C GLN A 296 2.46 -3.22 5.17
N VAL A 297 2.96 -2.08 4.70
CA VAL A 297 2.14 -0.96 4.24
C VAL A 297 1.45 -1.33 2.93
N ARG A 298 2.13 -2.02 2.01
CA ARG A 298 1.54 -2.45 0.72
C ARG A 298 0.44 -3.50 0.87
N ASN A 299 0.57 -4.39 1.84
CA ASN A 299 -0.42 -5.42 2.15
C ASN A 299 -1.74 -4.84 2.70
N ALA A 300 -1.71 -3.63 3.28
CA ALA A 300 -2.88 -2.99 3.88
C ALA A 300 -3.38 -1.78 3.09
N GLY A 301 -2.47 -0.94 2.60
CA GLY A 301 -2.77 0.28 1.85
C GLY A 301 -3.42 -0.04 0.52
N THR A 302 -4.47 0.71 0.16
CA THR A 302 -5.25 0.48 -1.06
C THR A 302 -5.10 1.62 -2.05
N ILE A 303 -5.19 1.30 -3.35
CA ILE A 303 -5.14 2.31 -4.41
C ILE A 303 -6.27 3.33 -4.25
N GLY A 304 -7.48 2.88 -3.92
CA GLY A 304 -8.62 3.76 -3.67
C GLY A 304 -8.44 4.63 -2.42
N GLY A 305 -7.82 4.10 -1.36
CA GLY A 305 -7.47 4.87 -0.16
C GLY A 305 -6.48 5.99 -0.47
N ASN A 306 -5.47 5.71 -1.28
CA ASN A 306 -4.49 6.71 -1.69
C ASN A 306 -5.11 7.83 -2.54
N ILE A 307 -6.03 7.48 -3.46
CA ILE A 307 -6.81 8.45 -4.22
C ILE A 307 -7.71 9.27 -3.29
N ALA A 308 -8.51 8.61 -2.45
CA ALA A 308 -9.49 9.25 -1.57
C ALA A 308 -8.85 10.18 -0.53
N ASN A 309 -7.62 9.89 -0.09
CA ASN A 309 -6.85 10.76 0.80
C ASN A 309 -6.45 12.09 0.11
N GLY A 310 -6.16 12.04 -1.19
CA GLY A 310 -5.81 13.21 -1.99
C GLY A 310 -4.56 13.94 -1.50
N SER A 311 -3.58 13.20 -1.00
CA SER A 311 -2.28 13.75 -0.63
C SER A 311 -1.56 14.30 -1.86
N PRO A 312 -0.94 15.50 -1.79
CA PRO A 312 -0.18 16.06 -2.91
C PRO A 312 1.03 15.21 -3.30
N ILE A 313 1.53 14.38 -2.38
CA ILE A 313 2.67 13.47 -2.59
C ILE A 313 2.24 12.00 -2.70
N GLY A 314 0.96 11.73 -2.97
CA GLY A 314 0.50 10.39 -3.30
C GLY A 314 1.21 9.88 -4.56
N ASP A 315 1.69 8.64 -4.51
CA ASP A 315 2.51 8.08 -5.59
C ASP A 315 1.69 7.53 -6.77
N THR A 316 0.48 7.03 -6.55
CA THR A 316 -0.36 6.47 -7.63
C THR A 316 -1.20 7.47 -8.43
N PRO A 317 -1.64 8.63 -7.92
CA PRO A 317 -2.40 9.59 -8.72
C PRO A 317 -1.64 10.11 -9.95
N PRO A 318 -0.34 10.49 -9.90
CA PRO A 318 0.37 10.99 -11.08
C PRO A 318 0.35 10.02 -12.28
N PRO A 319 0.74 8.74 -12.18
CA PRO A 319 0.67 7.82 -13.30
C PRO A 319 -0.76 7.54 -13.77
N LEU A 320 -1.74 7.46 -12.85
CA LEU A 320 -3.14 7.27 -13.23
C LEU A 320 -3.68 8.48 -14.01
N ILE A 321 -3.30 9.71 -13.65
CA ILE A 321 -3.65 10.93 -14.39
C ILE A 321 -2.96 10.96 -15.76
N ALA A 322 -1.68 10.58 -15.84
CA ALA A 322 -0.95 10.54 -17.11
C ALA A 322 -1.55 9.52 -18.10
N LEU A 323 -2.09 8.41 -17.60
CA LEU A 323 -2.82 7.42 -18.40
C LEU A 323 -4.25 7.84 -18.76
N GLY A 324 -4.77 8.94 -18.18
CA GLY A 324 -6.14 9.41 -18.45
C GLY A 324 -7.23 8.61 -17.74
N SER A 325 -6.92 8.12 -16.54
CA SER A 325 -7.83 7.27 -15.77
C SER A 325 -9.12 7.98 -15.36
N GLN A 326 -10.21 7.22 -15.28
CA GLN A 326 -11.53 7.69 -14.87
C GLN A 326 -11.89 7.13 -13.49
N LEU A 327 -12.31 8.00 -12.57
CA LEU A 327 -12.72 7.65 -11.21
C LEU A 327 -14.24 7.51 -11.14
N THR A 328 -14.73 6.41 -10.58
CA THR A 328 -16.16 6.24 -10.26
C THR A 328 -16.39 6.40 -8.76
N LEU A 329 -17.24 7.37 -8.41
CA LEU A 329 -17.77 7.57 -7.08
C LEU A 329 -19.14 6.90 -6.97
N ARG A 330 -19.42 6.27 -5.84
CA ARG A 330 -20.71 5.67 -5.51
C ARG A 330 -21.29 6.30 -4.25
N SER A 331 -22.61 6.45 -4.22
CA SER A 331 -23.41 6.75 -3.03
C SER A 331 -24.59 5.79 -2.96
N HIS A 332 -25.45 5.95 -1.95
CA HIS A 332 -26.72 5.24 -1.89
C HIS A 332 -27.61 5.54 -3.12
N SER A 333 -27.55 6.76 -3.65
CA SER A 333 -28.42 7.23 -4.74
C SER A 333 -27.94 6.86 -6.15
N GLY A 334 -26.70 6.37 -6.29
CA GLY A 334 -26.17 5.98 -7.60
C GLY A 334 -24.67 6.13 -7.74
N ARG A 335 -24.22 6.31 -8.99
CA ARG A 335 -22.81 6.44 -9.36
C ARG A 335 -22.59 7.64 -10.26
N ARG A 336 -21.41 8.27 -10.14
CA ARG A 336 -20.91 9.23 -11.12
C ARG A 336 -19.46 8.96 -11.45
N THR A 337 -19.06 9.26 -12.68
CA THR A 337 -17.70 9.05 -13.18
C THR A 337 -17.11 10.36 -13.65
N MET A 338 -15.82 10.57 -13.41
CA MET A 338 -15.08 11.77 -13.82
C MET A 338 -13.61 11.46 -14.12
N PRO A 339 -12.91 12.32 -14.88
CA PRO A 339 -11.45 12.25 -14.98
C PRO A 339 -10.80 12.34 -13.60
N LEU A 340 -9.80 11.51 -13.33
CA LEU A 340 -9.15 11.46 -12.03
C LEU A 340 -8.55 12.83 -11.63
N GLU A 341 -8.00 13.59 -12.58
CA GLU A 341 -7.45 14.92 -12.31
C GLU A 341 -8.51 15.92 -11.82
N SER A 342 -9.79 15.73 -12.18
CA SER A 342 -10.89 16.59 -11.73
C SER A 342 -11.35 16.29 -10.30
N TYR A 343 -10.94 15.15 -9.74
CA TYR A 343 -11.27 14.78 -8.37
C TYR A 343 -10.52 15.63 -7.34
N PHE A 344 -9.30 16.09 -7.65
CA PHE A 344 -8.47 16.86 -6.73
C PHE A 344 -8.67 18.36 -6.94
N LEU A 345 -9.40 19.02 -6.05
CA LEU A 345 -9.78 20.43 -6.18
C LEU A 345 -8.74 21.37 -5.57
N ASP A 346 -8.26 21.04 -4.37
CA ASP A 346 -7.27 21.83 -3.62
C ASP A 346 -6.57 20.92 -2.58
N TYR A 347 -5.60 21.46 -1.85
CA TYR A 347 -4.91 20.75 -0.78
C TYR A 347 -5.90 20.17 0.24
N GLY A 348 -5.97 18.85 0.32
CA GLY A 348 -6.89 18.14 1.23
C GLY A 348 -8.37 18.29 0.89
N LYS A 349 -8.71 18.77 -0.32
CA LYS A 349 -10.10 18.93 -0.78
C LYS A 349 -10.32 18.19 -2.10
N GLN A 350 -11.29 17.27 -2.09
CA GLN A 350 -11.66 16.48 -3.25
C GLN A 350 -13.12 16.73 -3.65
N ASP A 351 -13.46 16.49 -4.91
CA ASP A 351 -14.84 16.50 -5.41
C ASP A 351 -15.56 15.21 -4.97
N ARG A 352 -15.91 15.14 -3.68
CA ARG A 352 -16.67 14.06 -3.07
C ARG A 352 -17.87 14.65 -2.32
N MET A 353 -19.08 14.32 -2.76
CA MET A 353 -20.30 14.74 -2.08
C MET A 353 -20.49 13.96 -0.76
N ALA A 354 -21.29 14.51 0.14
CA ALA A 354 -21.70 13.81 1.35
C ALA A 354 -22.34 12.46 0.99
N GLY A 355 -21.92 11.38 1.65
CA GLY A 355 -22.42 10.03 1.35
C GLY A 355 -21.75 9.33 0.15
N GLU A 356 -20.80 9.99 -0.54
CA GLU A 356 -20.03 9.36 -1.62
C GLU A 356 -18.74 8.71 -1.12
N PHE A 357 -18.34 7.63 -1.79
CA PHE A 357 -17.05 6.99 -1.64
C PHE A 357 -16.47 6.61 -3.01
N VAL A 358 -15.14 6.44 -3.06
CA VAL A 358 -14.45 5.93 -4.25
C VAL A 358 -14.80 4.45 -4.38
N GLU A 359 -15.45 4.06 -5.47
CA GLU A 359 -15.79 2.65 -5.72
C GLU A 359 -14.69 1.96 -6.52
N LYS A 360 -14.21 2.60 -7.59
CA LYS A 360 -13.24 2.03 -8.53
C LYS A 360 -12.57 3.07 -9.40
N ILE A 361 -11.44 2.70 -9.99
CA ILE A 361 -10.73 3.45 -11.03
C ILE A 361 -10.67 2.61 -12.30
N SER A 362 -10.96 3.23 -13.45
CA SER A 362 -10.76 2.63 -14.78
C SER A 362 -9.52 3.25 -15.42
N VAL A 363 -8.54 2.42 -15.74
CA VAL A 363 -7.21 2.80 -16.23
C VAL A 363 -7.10 2.37 -17.69
N PRO A 364 -7.00 3.33 -18.63
CA PRO A 364 -6.73 3.01 -20.03
C PRO A 364 -5.41 2.26 -20.19
N ARG A 365 -5.40 1.26 -21.07
CA ARG A 365 -4.17 0.58 -21.44
C ARG A 365 -3.36 1.47 -22.39
N PRO A 366 -2.07 1.73 -22.11
CA PRO A 366 -1.23 2.42 -23.08
C PRO A 366 -1.14 1.56 -24.35
N PRO A 367 -1.27 2.16 -25.55
CA PRO A 367 -1.00 1.47 -26.81
C PRO A 367 0.41 0.88 -26.85
N GLU A 368 0.64 -0.17 -27.64
CA GLU A 368 1.95 -0.83 -27.75
C GLU A 368 3.08 0.12 -28.21
N ASN A 369 2.74 1.14 -29.00
CA ASN A 369 3.68 2.15 -29.48
C ASN A 369 3.81 3.36 -28.55
N ALA A 370 3.13 3.36 -27.40
CA ALA A 370 3.25 4.45 -26.43
C ALA A 370 4.48 4.25 -25.52
N HIS A 371 5.17 5.33 -25.24
CA HIS A 371 6.23 5.36 -24.24
C HIS A 371 5.64 5.82 -22.91
N PHE A 372 5.63 4.94 -21.91
CA PHE A 372 5.14 5.24 -20.57
C PHE A 372 6.23 5.04 -19.52
N ALA A 373 6.47 6.05 -18.69
CA ALA A 373 7.46 5.98 -17.61
C ALA A 373 6.98 6.71 -16.36
N VAL A 374 7.42 6.20 -15.20
CA VAL A 374 7.14 6.77 -13.88
C VAL A 374 8.43 6.86 -13.08
N TYR A 375 8.69 8.03 -12.48
CA TYR A 375 9.88 8.27 -11.69
C TYR A 375 9.52 8.85 -10.33
N LYS A 376 9.76 8.06 -9.28
CA LYS A 376 9.70 8.50 -7.88
C LYS A 376 11.06 9.00 -7.41
N ILE A 377 11.11 10.17 -6.80
CA ILE A 377 12.32 10.74 -6.19
C ILE A 377 12.09 10.93 -4.69
N SER A 378 13.01 10.44 -3.87
CA SER A 378 12.94 10.45 -2.40
C SER A 378 14.37 10.45 -1.83
N LYS A 379 14.54 10.71 -0.53
CA LYS A 379 15.87 10.77 0.12
C LYS A 379 16.46 9.39 0.29
N ARG A 380 15.64 8.43 0.71
CA ARG A 380 15.94 6.99 0.69
C ARG A 380 15.23 6.36 -0.50
N ARG A 381 15.86 5.38 -1.15
CA ARG A 381 15.31 4.72 -2.34
C ARG A 381 13.92 4.12 -2.04
N ASP A 382 13.83 3.33 -0.98
CA ASP A 382 12.64 2.59 -0.58
C ASP A 382 12.10 3.13 0.75
N GLU A 383 10.83 2.84 1.05
CA GLU A 383 10.18 3.24 2.31
C GLU A 383 10.33 4.74 2.62
N ASP A 384 10.14 5.62 1.64
CA ASP A 384 10.26 7.07 1.86
C ASP A 384 9.19 7.84 1.10
N ILE A 385 8.82 8.99 1.66
CA ILE A 385 7.84 9.88 1.08
C ILE A 385 8.49 10.62 -0.09
N SER A 386 7.77 10.67 -1.20
CA SER A 386 8.24 11.34 -2.41
C SER A 386 8.54 12.81 -2.17
N ALA A 387 9.74 13.24 -2.60
CA ALA A 387 10.03 14.63 -2.92
C ALA A 387 9.17 15.06 -4.12
N LEU A 388 9.11 14.20 -5.14
CA LEU A 388 8.18 14.29 -6.26
C LEU A 388 8.04 12.92 -6.95
N CYS A 389 6.91 12.71 -7.61
CA CYS A 389 6.65 11.55 -8.45
C CYS A 389 6.14 12.06 -9.81
N GLY A 390 6.89 11.82 -10.88
CA GLY A 390 6.55 12.25 -12.23
C GLY A 390 6.17 11.08 -13.13
N ALA A 391 5.11 11.23 -13.91
CA ALA A 391 4.68 10.24 -14.89
C ALA A 391 4.52 10.87 -16.27
N PHE A 392 4.92 10.12 -17.31
CA PHE A 392 4.97 10.56 -18.70
C PHE A 392 4.32 9.50 -19.58
N ASN A 393 3.40 9.90 -20.46
CA ASN A 393 2.76 9.04 -21.44
C ASN A 393 2.84 9.72 -22.81
N LEU A 394 3.65 9.20 -23.72
CA LEU A 394 4.01 9.81 -25.00
C LEU A 394 3.63 8.89 -26.17
N MET A 395 3.06 9.48 -27.21
CA MET A 395 2.91 8.87 -28.53
C MET A 395 3.63 9.74 -29.56
N ILE A 396 4.40 9.08 -30.43
CA ILE A 396 5.14 9.72 -31.52
C ILE A 396 4.53 9.21 -32.83
N ASP A 397 4.26 10.12 -33.76
CA ASP A 397 3.77 9.76 -35.09
C ASP A 397 4.87 9.18 -35.98
N LEU A 398 4.49 8.74 -37.18
CA LEU A 398 5.41 8.15 -38.15
C LEU A 398 6.48 9.13 -38.66
N ASP A 399 6.25 10.44 -38.52
CA ASP A 399 7.18 11.50 -38.93
C ASP A 399 8.11 11.92 -37.78
N GLY A 400 8.02 11.27 -36.61
CA GLY A 400 8.85 11.56 -35.45
C GLY A 400 8.39 12.78 -34.64
N HIS A 401 7.15 13.24 -34.81
CA HIS A 401 6.56 14.32 -34.03
C HIS A 401 5.73 13.79 -32.87
N VAL A 402 5.61 14.58 -31.81
CA VAL A 402 4.77 14.27 -30.66
C VAL A 402 3.30 14.36 -31.09
N GLU A 403 2.66 13.20 -31.28
CA GLU A 403 1.23 13.11 -31.54
C GLU A 403 0.44 13.48 -30.29
N ASN A 404 0.84 12.93 -29.14
CA ASN A 404 0.22 13.18 -27.85
C ASN A 404 1.25 13.02 -26.74
N ILE A 405 1.16 13.84 -25.70
CA ILE A 405 1.91 13.65 -24.47
C ILE A 405 1.06 14.09 -23.27
N ARG A 406 1.02 13.24 -22.24
CA ARG A 406 0.47 13.57 -20.92
C ARG A 406 1.55 13.46 -19.87
N ILE A 407 1.71 14.52 -19.08
CA ILE A 407 2.72 14.63 -18.03
C ILE A 407 2.01 15.02 -16.75
N ALA A 408 2.20 14.26 -15.68
CA ALA A 408 1.61 14.58 -14.38
C ALA A 408 2.63 14.39 -13.25
N PHE A 409 2.53 15.25 -12.24
CA PHE A 409 3.40 15.21 -11.08
C PHE A 409 2.63 15.25 -9.76
N GLY A 410 3.11 14.47 -8.80
CA GLY A 410 2.88 14.66 -7.37
C GLY A 410 4.07 15.39 -6.73
N GLY A 411 3.83 16.12 -5.65
CA GLY A 411 4.83 16.91 -4.92
C GLY A 411 5.23 18.22 -5.59
N MET A 412 4.61 18.58 -6.71
CA MET A 412 4.92 19.81 -7.46
C MET A 412 3.86 20.92 -7.29
N ALA A 413 2.70 20.58 -6.70
CA ALA A 413 1.59 21.51 -6.44
C ALA A 413 0.79 21.05 -5.21
N ALA A 414 -0.26 21.79 -4.86
CA ALA A 414 -1.21 21.46 -3.80
C ALA A 414 -1.99 20.16 -4.06
N THR A 415 -2.05 19.70 -5.30
CA THR A 415 -2.68 18.45 -5.73
C THR A 415 -1.82 17.76 -6.79
N PRO A 416 -1.98 16.44 -7.03
CA PRO A 416 -1.44 15.80 -8.22
C PRO A 416 -1.99 16.50 -9.48
N LYS A 417 -1.09 17.00 -10.33
CA LYS A 417 -1.47 17.94 -11.40
C LYS A 417 -0.69 17.69 -12.68
N ARG A 418 -1.36 17.90 -13.83
CA ARG A 418 -0.76 17.86 -15.16
C ARG A 418 0.16 19.06 -15.46
N ALA A 419 1.19 18.83 -16.27
CA ALA A 419 2.10 19.86 -16.78
C ALA A 419 1.62 20.37 -18.15
N THR A 420 0.45 21.01 -18.18
CA THR A 420 -0.26 21.36 -19.42
C THR A 420 0.53 22.33 -20.32
N HIS A 421 1.31 23.25 -19.75
CA HIS A 421 2.12 24.16 -20.56
C HIS A 421 3.30 23.42 -21.19
N VAL A 422 3.92 22.48 -20.46
CA VAL A 422 4.96 21.60 -21.02
C VAL A 422 4.40 20.71 -22.13
N GLU A 423 3.23 20.11 -21.92
CA GLU A 423 2.54 19.29 -22.93
C GLU A 423 2.29 20.10 -24.22
N GLN A 424 1.72 21.32 -24.10
CA GLN A 424 1.47 22.21 -25.24
C GLN A 424 2.74 22.64 -25.98
N ALA A 425 3.86 22.80 -25.27
CA ALA A 425 5.14 23.13 -25.89
C ALA A 425 5.70 21.99 -26.75
N LEU A 426 5.29 20.75 -26.50
CA LEU A 426 5.80 19.54 -27.14
C LEU A 426 4.89 19.00 -28.24
N ILE A 427 3.57 19.09 -28.09
CA ILE A 427 2.61 18.54 -29.07
C ILE A 427 2.86 19.14 -30.47
N GLY A 428 2.92 18.26 -31.47
CA GLY A 428 3.20 18.60 -32.87
C GLY A 428 4.65 19.01 -33.15
N LYS A 429 5.56 18.95 -32.17
CA LYS A 429 7.00 19.21 -32.37
C LYS A 429 7.75 17.90 -32.63
N PRO A 430 8.87 17.94 -33.37
CA PRO A 430 9.77 16.80 -33.47
C PRO A 430 10.28 16.36 -32.08
N TRP A 431 10.32 15.06 -31.80
CA TRP A 431 10.89 14.53 -30.56
C TRP A 431 12.44 14.59 -30.59
N ARG A 432 12.99 15.79 -30.42
CA ARG A 432 14.43 16.11 -30.50
C ARG A 432 14.90 16.95 -29.32
N TRP A 433 16.19 16.84 -29.00
CA TRP A 433 16.79 17.48 -27.83
C TRP A 433 16.58 18.99 -27.75
N ASP A 434 16.68 19.71 -28.88
CA ASP A 434 16.43 21.15 -28.93
C ASP A 434 15.01 21.52 -28.48
N MET A 435 14.01 20.72 -28.89
CA MET A 435 12.61 20.90 -28.46
C MET A 435 12.43 20.57 -26.98
N ILE A 436 13.04 19.48 -26.50
CA ILE A 436 12.99 19.10 -25.08
C ILE A 436 13.64 20.15 -24.20
N ALA A 437 14.84 20.60 -24.58
CA ALA A 437 15.60 21.60 -23.84
C ALA A 437 14.81 22.90 -23.68
N ALA A 438 14.10 23.34 -24.72
CA ALA A 438 13.23 24.51 -24.69
C ALA A 438 11.97 24.29 -23.83
N ALA A 439 11.32 23.13 -23.92
CA ALA A 439 10.09 22.84 -23.18
C ALA A 439 10.28 22.77 -21.65
N ARG A 440 11.51 22.53 -21.17
CA ARG A 440 11.83 22.46 -19.74
C ARG A 440 11.46 23.73 -18.97
N GLU A 441 11.53 24.90 -19.58
CA GLU A 441 11.17 26.16 -18.90
C GLU A 441 9.65 26.30 -18.68
N ALA A 442 8.82 25.58 -19.43
CA ALA A 442 7.37 25.62 -19.24
C ALA A 442 6.91 24.99 -17.91
N PHE A 443 7.76 24.17 -17.26
CA PHE A 443 7.47 23.64 -15.92
C PHE A 443 7.21 24.74 -14.88
N ASP A 444 7.86 25.90 -15.03
CA ASP A 444 7.72 27.01 -14.08
C ASP A 444 6.35 27.72 -14.20
N GLN A 445 5.64 27.51 -15.31
CA GLN A 445 4.25 27.96 -15.50
C GLN A 445 3.24 26.95 -14.92
N ASP A 446 3.59 25.66 -14.94
CA ASP A 446 2.73 24.60 -14.44
C ASP A 446 2.78 24.44 -12.91
N TYR A 447 3.95 24.70 -12.31
CA TYR A 447 4.21 24.33 -10.92
C TYR A 447 4.90 25.43 -10.10
N GLN A 448 4.55 25.48 -8.82
CA GLN A 448 5.19 26.30 -7.79
C GLN A 448 5.35 25.43 -6.52
N PRO A 449 6.34 24.52 -6.50
CA PRO A 449 6.49 23.57 -5.40
C PRO A 449 6.87 24.28 -4.10
N LEU A 450 6.48 23.69 -2.97
CA LEU A 450 6.85 24.17 -1.64
C LEU A 450 8.16 23.54 -1.16
N THR A 451 8.92 24.29 -0.35
CA THR A 451 10.03 23.75 0.43
C THR A 451 9.50 23.09 1.70
N ASP A 452 9.93 21.87 1.97
CA ASP A 452 9.65 21.16 3.22
C ASP A 452 10.78 20.18 3.57
N TRP A 453 10.55 19.36 4.61
CA TRP A 453 11.52 18.37 5.09
C TRP A 453 11.92 17.30 4.06
N ARG A 454 11.15 17.10 2.98
CA ARG A 454 11.43 16.11 1.93
C ARG A 454 12.35 16.68 0.87
N ALA A 455 12.13 17.92 0.43
CA ALA A 455 12.99 18.61 -0.53
C ALA A 455 12.67 20.12 -0.60
N SER A 456 13.64 20.92 -1.04
CA SER A 456 13.42 22.33 -1.37
C SER A 456 12.64 22.50 -2.67
N ALA A 457 11.99 23.65 -2.83
CA ALA A 457 11.28 24.03 -4.05
C ALA A 457 12.21 24.02 -5.28
N GLU A 458 13.43 24.56 -5.16
CA GLU A 458 14.41 24.62 -6.23
C GLU A 458 14.85 23.21 -6.66
N TYR A 459 15.10 22.32 -5.69
CA TYR A 459 15.45 20.94 -5.98
C TYR A 459 14.33 20.23 -6.73
N ARG A 460 13.07 20.43 -6.30
CA ARG A 460 11.89 19.83 -6.95
C ARG A 460 11.75 20.32 -8.39
N SER A 461 11.80 21.64 -8.62
CA SER A 461 11.72 22.24 -9.96
C SER A 461 12.83 21.74 -10.88
N LEU A 462 14.08 21.77 -10.44
CA LEU A 462 15.21 21.28 -11.25
C LEU A 462 15.07 19.79 -11.55
N THR A 463 14.66 18.99 -10.56
CA THR A 463 14.48 17.55 -10.73
C THR A 463 13.36 17.23 -11.72
N ALA A 464 12.21 17.91 -11.68
CA ALA A 464 11.14 17.72 -12.65
C ALA A 464 11.62 18.02 -14.10
N LYS A 465 12.35 19.11 -14.29
CA LYS A 465 12.99 19.46 -15.59
C LYS A 465 13.99 18.40 -16.05
N ASN A 466 14.72 17.77 -15.12
CA ASN A 466 15.67 16.71 -15.43
C ASN A 466 15.01 15.35 -15.66
N LEU A 467 13.84 15.08 -15.07
CA LEU A 467 13.07 13.88 -15.37
C LEU A 467 12.52 13.89 -16.80
N LEU A 468 12.12 15.05 -17.34
CA LEU A 468 11.80 15.17 -18.76
C LEU A 468 13.03 14.86 -19.64
N THR A 469 14.22 15.33 -19.24
CA THR A 469 15.47 15.00 -19.94
C THR A 469 15.76 13.51 -19.90
N ARG A 470 15.61 12.87 -18.74
CA ARG A 470 15.76 11.43 -18.56
C ARG A 470 14.80 10.65 -19.47
N PHE A 471 13.51 11.03 -19.46
CA PHE A 471 12.50 10.39 -20.29
C PHE A 471 12.82 10.50 -21.79
N PHE A 472 13.28 11.66 -22.25
CA PHE A 472 13.74 11.83 -23.62
C PHE A 472 14.92 10.90 -23.95
N LEU A 473 15.93 10.82 -23.09
CA LEU A 473 17.08 9.94 -23.33
C LEU A 473 16.67 8.46 -23.40
N GLU A 474 15.84 8.00 -22.47
CA GLU A 474 15.36 6.62 -22.44
C GLU A 474 14.55 6.28 -23.70
N THR A 475 13.69 7.18 -24.17
CA THR A 475 12.89 6.98 -25.39
C THR A 475 13.69 7.16 -26.69
N ALA A 476 14.81 7.89 -26.65
CA ALA A 476 15.73 8.05 -27.78
C ALA A 476 16.81 6.94 -27.84
N GLY A 477 16.71 5.90 -26.99
CA GLY A 477 17.62 4.74 -27.01
C GLY A 477 18.89 4.86 -26.15
N ALA A 478 18.97 5.88 -25.29
CA ALA A 478 20.07 6.04 -24.33
C ALA A 478 19.61 5.64 -22.91
N PRO A 479 20.09 4.53 -22.33
CA PRO A 479 19.73 4.16 -20.97
C PRO A 479 20.24 5.22 -19.98
N ALA A 480 19.32 5.79 -19.18
CA ALA A 480 19.62 6.86 -18.23
C ALA A 480 19.40 6.46 -16.76
N GLN A 481 19.13 5.17 -16.49
CA GLN A 481 18.95 4.65 -15.14
C GLN A 481 20.28 4.24 -14.52
N LEU A 482 20.53 4.68 -13.27
CA LEU A 482 21.61 4.14 -12.46
C LEU A 482 21.28 2.67 -12.14
N GLN A 483 22.05 1.75 -12.70
CA GLN A 483 22.00 0.34 -12.31
C GLN A 483 22.75 0.17 -10.99
N ARG A 484 22.16 -0.58 -10.04
CA ARG A 484 22.89 -1.00 -8.84
C ARG A 484 24.05 -1.87 -9.33
N PHE A 485 25.26 -1.67 -8.82
CA PHE A 485 26.35 -2.61 -9.08
C PHE A 485 25.90 -3.97 -8.56
N GLU A 486 25.53 -4.88 -9.47
CA GLU A 486 25.48 -6.29 -9.17
C GLU A 486 26.94 -6.75 -9.10
N MET A 487 27.35 -7.29 -7.95
CA MET A 487 28.60 -8.03 -7.92
C MET A 487 28.38 -9.24 -8.84
N GLU A 488 29.16 -9.38 -9.90
CA GLU A 488 29.24 -10.63 -10.65
C GLU A 488 29.42 -11.75 -9.62
N GLU A 489 28.48 -12.71 -9.61
CA GLU A 489 28.57 -13.87 -8.73
C GLU A 489 29.93 -14.54 -8.98
N ALA A 490 30.78 -14.58 -7.94
CA ALA A 490 32.12 -15.15 -7.97
C ALA A 490 32.12 -16.66 -7.76
#